data_AF-A0A9E0TH28-F1
#
_entry.id   AF-A0A9E0TH28-F1
#
_cell.length_a   1.000
_cell.length_b   1.000
_cell.length_c   1.000
_cell.angle_alpha   90.00
_cell.angle_beta   90.00
_cell.angle_gamma   90.00
#
_symmetry.space_group_name_H-M   'P 1'
#
loop_
_entity.id
_entity.type
_entity.pdbx_description
1 polymer ?
#
loop_
_entity_poly.entity_id
_entity_poly.type
_entity_poly.pdbx_seq_one_letter_code
_entity_poly.pdbx_strand_id
1 'polypeptide(L)'
;MSLFNWQEKPVAALANEGVIAPDERLPWPQTTAMGVQHVVAMFGSTVLAPILMGFDPNLAIFMSGIGTLIFYFVTGGKVPSYLGSSFAFIGVVIA
;
A
#
# COMPACT_ATOMS: atom_id res chain seq x y z
N MET A 1 13.42 8.04 18.28
CA MET A 1 14.01 7.43 17.07
C MET A 1 13.24 7.94 15.87
N SER A 2 13.94 8.56 14.91
CA SER A 2 13.36 9.33 13.80
C SER A 2 12.48 8.48 12.88
N LEU A 3 11.36 9.05 12.43
CA LEU A 3 10.43 8.50 11.42
C LEU A 3 11.10 8.13 10.08
N PHE A 4 12.35 8.56 9.88
CA PHE A 4 13.04 8.54 8.58
C PHE A 4 14.42 7.87 8.63
N ASN A 5 14.72 7.04 9.64
CA ASN A 5 16.00 6.33 9.76
C ASN A 5 16.06 5.04 8.91
N TRP A 6 15.63 5.10 7.64
CA TRP A 6 15.67 3.94 6.75
C TRP A 6 17.11 3.62 6.33
N GLN A 7 17.54 2.37 6.53
CA GLN A 7 18.86 1.91 6.07
C GLN A 7 18.80 1.63 4.56
N GLU A 8 19.59 2.36 3.77
CA GLU A 8 19.68 2.13 2.33
C GLU A 8 20.47 0.85 2.03
N LYS A 9 19.85 -0.09 1.30
CA LYS A 9 20.53 -1.27 0.77
C LYS A 9 20.79 -1.11 -0.74
N PRO A 10 22.01 -1.40 -1.23
CA PRO A 10 22.30 -1.38 -2.65
C PRO A 10 21.50 -2.48 -3.37
N VAL A 11 21.12 -2.24 -4.62
CA VAL A 11 20.37 -3.20 -5.46
C VAL A 11 21.12 -4.53 -5.61
N ALA A 12 22.45 -4.52 -5.50
CA ALA A 12 23.28 -5.72 -5.48
C ALA A 12 22.95 -6.69 -4.32
N ALA A 13 22.34 -6.19 -3.23
CA ALA A 13 21.87 -7.04 -2.14
C ALA A 13 20.72 -7.97 -2.57
N LEU A 14 19.94 -7.60 -3.60
CA LEU A 14 18.88 -8.43 -4.17
C LEU A 14 19.40 -9.57 -5.06
N ALA A 15 20.69 -9.54 -5.46
CA ALA A 15 21.25 -10.53 -6.38
C ALA A 15 21.37 -11.95 -5.79
N ASN A 16 21.36 -12.09 -4.46
CA ASN A 16 21.46 -13.37 -3.75
C ASN A 16 20.25 -13.58 -2.82
N GLU A 17 19.03 -13.51 -3.34
CA GLU A 17 17.79 -13.71 -2.56
C GLU A 17 17.66 -12.73 -1.36
N GLY A 18 18.18 -11.51 -1.51
CA GLY A 18 18.17 -10.53 -0.44
C GLY A 18 16.76 -10.14 -0.03
N VAL A 19 16.39 -10.44 1.21
CA VAL A 19 15.17 -9.94 1.85
C VAL A 19 15.38 -8.50 2.30
N ILE A 20 14.40 -7.64 2.03
CA ILE A 20 14.38 -6.24 2.48
C ILE A 20 13.42 -6.15 3.67
N ALA A 21 13.96 -5.76 4.82
CA ALA A 21 13.15 -5.57 6.01
C ALA A 21 12.37 -4.24 5.96
N PRO A 22 11.29 -4.07 6.75
CA PRO A 22 10.50 -2.84 6.77
C PRO A 22 11.26 -1.56 7.16
N ASP A 23 12.38 -1.70 7.86
CA ASP A 23 13.30 -0.62 8.25
C ASP A 23 14.37 -0.32 7.18
N GLU A 24 14.41 -1.11 6.11
CA GLU A 24 15.36 -0.99 5.02
C GLU A 24 14.67 -0.46 3.75
N ARG A 25 15.43 0.28 2.94
CA ARG A 25 14.95 0.81 1.66
C ARG A 25 15.92 0.52 0.53
N LEU A 26 15.36 0.29 -0.65
CA LEU A 26 16.12 0.34 -1.90
C LEU A 26 16.42 1.80 -2.30
N PRO A 27 17.33 2.02 -3.26
CA PRO A 27 17.48 3.34 -3.85
C PRO A 27 16.15 3.83 -4.43
N TRP A 28 15.97 5.15 -4.44
CA TRP A 28 14.72 5.80 -4.81
C TRP A 28 14.06 5.31 -6.10
N PRO A 29 14.78 5.05 -7.21
CA PRO A 29 14.15 4.57 -8.44
C PRO A 29 13.44 3.23 -8.26
N GLN A 30 14.07 2.27 -7.58
CA GLN A 30 13.52 0.94 -7.33
C GLN A 30 12.41 1.00 -6.29
N THR A 31 12.56 1.80 -5.24
CA THR A 31 11.50 2.02 -4.23
C THR A 31 10.24 2.57 -4.88
N THR A 32 10.37 3.55 -5.78
CA THR A 32 9.21 4.07 -6.53
C THR A 32 8.59 3.02 -7.44
N ALA A 33 9.39 2.23 -8.16
CA ALA A 33 8.88 1.16 -9.02
C ALA A 33 8.10 0.09 -8.23
N MET A 34 8.61 -0.32 -7.06
CA MET A 34 7.93 -1.23 -6.14
C MET A 34 6.61 -0.63 -5.62
N GLY A 35 6.60 0.67 -5.33
CA GLY A 35 5.38 1.39 -4.93
C GLY A 35 4.32 1.38 -6.04
N VAL A 36 4.71 1.64 -7.28
CA VAL A 36 3.79 1.57 -8.43
C VAL A 36 3.25 0.15 -8.61
N GLN A 37 4.10 -0.87 -8.50
CA GLN A 37 3.66 -2.26 -8.55
C GLN A 37 2.64 -2.56 -7.45
N HIS A 38 2.85 -2.06 -6.23
CA HIS A 38 1.93 -2.26 -5.11
C HIS A 38 0.57 -1.60 -5.36
N VAL A 39 0.55 -0.38 -5.92
CA VAL A 39 -0.70 0.30 -6.28
C VAL A 39 -1.47 -0.49 -7.33
N VAL A 40 -0.79 -0.99 -8.37
CA VAL A 40 -1.43 -1.82 -9.41
C VAL A 40 -1.98 -3.12 -8.82
N ALA A 41 -1.25 -3.75 -7.90
CA ALA A 41 -1.70 -4.98 -7.24
C ALA A 41 -2.97 -4.75 -6.38
N MET A 42 -3.04 -3.63 -5.65
CA MET A 42 -4.17 -3.29 -4.78
C MET A 42 -5.36 -2.66 -5.51
N PHE A 43 -5.15 -2.17 -6.75
CA PHE A 43 -6.18 -1.53 -7.55
C PHE A 43 -7.40 -2.45 -7.78
N GLY A 44 -7.16 -3.73 -8.03
CA GLY A 44 -8.22 -4.70 -8.32
C GLY A 44 -9.30 -4.74 -7.24
N SER A 45 -8.92 -4.89 -5.96
CA SER A 45 -9.89 -4.92 -4.86
C SER A 45 -10.52 -3.56 -4.58
N THR A 46 -9.72 -2.49 -4.67
CA THR A 46 -10.15 -1.11 -4.38
C THR A 46 -11.12 -0.54 -5.40
N VAL A 47 -11.15 -1.09 -6.63
CA VAL A 47 -12.13 -0.70 -7.67
C VAL A 47 -13.28 -1.68 -7.76
N LEU A 48 -13.01 -2.99 -7.70
CA LEU A 48 -14.04 -4.01 -7.87
C LEU A 48 -15.09 -3.95 -6.76
N ALA A 49 -14.67 -3.78 -5.49
CA ALA A 49 -15.64 -3.81 -4.39
C ALA A 49 -16.62 -2.63 -4.42
N PRO A 50 -16.19 -1.36 -4.61
CA PRO A 50 -17.10 -0.22 -4.78
C PRO A 50 -18.05 -0.38 -5.96
N ILE A 51 -17.57 -0.88 -7.11
CA ILE A 51 -18.41 -1.12 -8.27
C ILE A 51 -19.52 -2.12 -7.93
N LEU A 52 -19.20 -3.21 -7.23
CA LEU A 52 -20.17 -4.21 -6.80
C LEU A 52 -21.17 -3.65 -5.78
N MET A 53 -20.73 -2.74 -4.91
CA MET A 53 -21.58 -2.05 -3.93
C MET A 53 -22.38 -0.86 -4.51
N GLY A 54 -22.15 -0.48 -5.77
CA GLY A 54 -22.78 0.69 -6.39
C GLY A 54 -22.18 2.05 -6.01
N PHE A 55 -20.99 2.08 -5.43
CA PHE A 55 -20.25 3.31 -5.09
C PHE A 55 -19.31 3.76 -6.21
N ASP A 56 -18.93 5.05 -6.19
CA ASP A 56 -17.95 5.59 -7.13
C ASP A 56 -16.53 5.03 -6.84
N PRO A 57 -15.91 4.30 -7.79
CA PRO A 57 -14.58 3.74 -7.61
C PRO A 57 -13.49 4.80 -7.49
N ASN A 58 -13.64 5.97 -8.11
CA ASN A 58 -12.65 7.05 -8.00
C ASN A 58 -12.61 7.61 -6.58
N LEU A 59 -13.79 7.76 -5.96
CA LEU A 59 -13.88 8.19 -4.57
C LEU A 59 -13.28 7.14 -3.63
N ALA A 60 -13.53 5.86 -3.89
CA ALA A 60 -12.97 4.77 -3.09
C ALA A 60 -11.44 4.70 -3.19
N ILE A 61 -10.85 4.84 -4.39
CA ILE A 61 -9.40 4.93 -4.57
C ILE A 61 -8.83 6.14 -3.82
N PHE A 62 -9.48 7.30 -3.94
CA PHE A 62 -9.03 8.52 -3.29
C PHE A 62 -9.04 8.40 -1.76
N MET A 63 -10.14 7.89 -1.19
CA MET A 63 -10.27 7.64 0.25
C MET A 63 -9.33 6.54 0.75
N SER A 64 -9.11 5.49 -0.04
CA SER A 64 -8.12 4.43 0.25
C SER A 64 -6.70 5.00 0.34
N GLY A 65 -6.32 5.89 -0.59
CA GLY A 65 -5.03 6.58 -0.56
C GLY A 65 -4.87 7.47 0.67
N ILE A 66 -5.89 8.29 0.98
CA ILE A 66 -5.89 9.13 2.19
C ILE A 66 -5.82 8.28 3.45
N GLY A 67 -6.64 7.22 3.55
CA GLY A 67 -6.62 6.31 4.68
C GLY A 67 -5.26 5.68 4.88
N THR A 68 -4.61 5.22 3.80
CA THR A 68 -3.27 4.64 3.82
C THR A 68 -2.24 5.63 4.36
N LEU A 69 -2.27 6.89 3.92
CA LEU A 69 -1.38 7.93 4.43
C LEU A 69 -1.63 8.21 5.92
N ILE A 70 -2.90 8.34 6.34
CA ILE A 70 -3.26 8.54 7.75
C ILE A 70 -2.76 7.37 8.60
N PHE A 71 -2.99 6.13 8.17
CA PHE A 71 -2.53 4.93 8.86
C PHE A 71 -1.02 4.92 9.00
N TYR A 72 -0.31 5.25 7.93
CA TYR A 72 1.14 5.32 7.93
C TYR A 72 1.67 6.37 8.93
N PHE A 73 1.06 7.56 8.99
CA PHE A 73 1.42 8.59 9.96
C PHE A 73 1.09 8.18 11.40
N VAL A 74 -0.09 7.59 11.64
CA VAL A 74 -0.54 7.16 12.97
C VAL A 74 0.32 6.01 13.51
N THR A 75 0.71 5.06 12.66
CA THR A 75 1.63 3.96 13.03
C THR A 75 3.09 4.39 13.15
N GLY A 76 3.38 5.66 12.85
CA GLY A 76 4.72 6.22 12.93
C GLY A 76 5.69 5.57 11.93
N GLY A 77 5.21 5.24 10.73
CA GLY A 77 6.04 4.68 9.64
C GLY A 77 6.60 3.28 9.90
N LYS A 78 6.10 2.57 10.92
CA LYS A 78 6.60 1.23 11.31
C LYS A 78 5.93 0.09 10.57
N VAL A 79 4.69 0.29 10.12
CA VAL A 79 3.88 -0.76 9.51
C VAL A 79 3.63 -0.40 8.04
N PRO A 80 4.29 -1.08 7.08
CA PRO A 80 4.01 -0.90 5.68
C PRO A 80 2.69 -1.59 5.34
N SER A 81 1.59 -0.86 5.38
CA SER A 81 0.25 -1.39 5.04
C SER A 81 -0.47 -0.46 4.08
N TYR A 82 -1.25 -1.05 3.18
CA TYR A 82 -2.15 -0.36 2.25
C TYR A 82 -3.60 -0.73 2.60
N LEU A 83 -4.47 0.27 2.67
CA LEU A 83 -5.87 0.09 3.05
C LEU A 83 -6.76 0.02 1.81
N GLY A 84 -7.15 -1.19 1.42
CA GLY A 84 -8.10 -1.43 0.31
C GLY A 84 -9.56 -1.58 0.76
N SER A 85 -10.48 -1.68 -0.21
CA SER A 85 -11.88 -1.99 0.09
C SER A 85 -12.06 -3.44 0.56
N SER A 86 -12.83 -3.62 1.64
CA SER A 86 -13.11 -4.94 2.21
C SER A 86 -14.33 -5.58 1.54
N PHE A 87 -14.13 -6.77 0.95
CA PHE A 87 -15.20 -7.57 0.34
C PHE A 87 -16.24 -8.07 1.33
N ALA A 88 -15.95 -8.06 2.64
CA ALA A 88 -16.90 -8.48 3.67
C ALA A 88 -18.17 -7.60 3.68
N PHE A 89 -18.09 -6.35 3.23
CA PHE A 89 -19.23 -5.43 3.19
C PHE A 89 -20.15 -5.64 1.98
N ILE A 90 -19.70 -6.35 0.94
CA ILE A 90 -20.52 -6.58 -0.27
C ILE A 90 -21.83 -7.28 0.08
N GLY A 91 -21.76 -8.36 0.87
CA GLY A 91 -22.94 -9.12 1.26
C GLY A 91 -23.93 -8.33 2.11
N VAL A 92 -23.45 -7.36 2.90
CA VAL A 92 -24.29 -6.50 3.76
C VAL A 92 -24.91 -5.34 2.97
N VAL A 93 -24.20 -4.82 1.96
CA VAL A 93 -24.67 -3.69 1.15
C VAL A 93 -25.63 -4.13 0.06
N ILE A 94 -25.49 -5.36 -0.45
CA ILE A 94 -26.32 -5.90 -1.53
C ILE A 94 -27.55 -6.67 -1.01
N ALA A 95 -27.50 -7.25 0.20
CA ALA A 95 -28.63 -7.96 0.82
C ALA A 95 -29.68 -6.99 1.38
#